data_AF-A0A2P1PUE9-F1
#
_entry.id   AF-A0A2P1PUE9-F1
#
_cell.length_a   1.000
_cell.length_b   1.000
_cell.length_c   1.000
_cell.angle_alpha   90.00
_cell.angle_beta   90.00
_cell.angle_gamma   90.00
#
_symmetry.space_group_name_H-M   'P 1'
#
loop_
_entity.id
_entity.type
_entity.pdbx_description
1 polymer ?
#
loop_
_entity_poly.entity_id
_entity_poly.type
_entity_poly.pdbx_seq_one_letter_code
_entity_poly.pdbx_strand_id
1 'polypeptide(L)'
;MTIPTNPTPPYPEYTDAVLNAPANYGILEQLFGTWVNVDPKTNINNLGLHTTCMPSPGTNTETIFGIFHFLCENYVEELTFAPVAGGVRNRGGTNEQFNGAVEYRQSIQRASDGVGLHEEVGMYLWVDQMYNHAATEQSVIEDNGYPGIAIGAGANGPNFVPPYAIARSGTIPHGSSVMLTGSFAQDVTGKPPFPTGTDSWTDPFTQPWPAIQVANAPNLPSSPLAISPSMGASALLTPPDGGPAVPLNLDEPPPAWAFDKSLPVTQPDSNLTYFQRIVAHPNYPASVRPDLRLRDAIKDQNISKYTLIQLTTKHDGGPQGGILNTPFVQRFANVTEVTLNMWLETVVEADGTEVLQLQYEQIIFFEFMFGSNGQTTRWPHIQVNTLRKQT
;
A
#
# COMPACT_ATOMS: atom_id res chain seq x y z
N MET A 1 3.19 25.15 -8.01
CA MET A 1 2.43 24.83 -9.23
C MET A 1 1.47 23.73 -8.84
N THR A 2 0.16 23.96 -8.86
CA THR A 2 -0.81 22.90 -8.54
C THR A 2 -0.79 21.87 -9.65
N ILE A 3 -0.28 20.67 -9.38
CA ILE A 3 -0.39 19.54 -10.29
C ILE A 3 -1.89 19.21 -10.40
N PRO A 4 -2.48 19.21 -11.61
CA PRO A 4 -3.89 18.83 -11.76
C PRO A 4 -4.12 17.45 -11.13
N THR A 5 -5.21 17.30 -10.40
CA THR A 5 -5.56 16.03 -9.74
C THR A 5 -6.22 15.03 -10.71
N ASN A 6 -6.45 15.45 -11.97
CA ASN A 6 -6.80 14.69 -13.17
C ASN A 6 -6.84 15.67 -14.36
N PRO A 7 -6.48 15.29 -15.60
CA PRO A 7 -6.66 16.14 -16.76
C PRO A 7 -8.17 16.29 -17.03
N THR A 8 -8.64 17.52 -17.20
CA THR A 8 -10.04 17.79 -17.55
C THR A 8 -10.15 18.23 -19.01
N PRO A 9 -11.03 17.62 -19.82
CA PRO A 9 -11.26 18.04 -21.20
C PRO A 9 -11.62 19.54 -21.31
N PRO A 10 -11.29 20.20 -22.44
CA PRO A 10 -10.67 19.64 -23.64
C PRO A 10 -9.16 19.41 -23.49
N TYR A 11 -8.67 18.26 -23.95
CA TYR A 11 -7.24 17.95 -23.98
C TYR A 11 -6.51 18.69 -25.10
N PRO A 12 -5.22 18.98 -24.93
CA PRO A 12 -4.40 19.49 -26.02
C PRO A 12 -4.36 18.50 -27.20
N GLU A 13 -4.19 19.03 -28.41
CA GLU A 13 -4.04 18.19 -29.62
C GLU A 13 -2.72 17.42 -29.59
N TYR A 14 -2.77 16.14 -29.97
CA TYR A 14 -1.58 15.33 -30.18
C TYR A 14 -0.81 15.83 -31.40
N THR A 15 0.50 15.98 -31.25
CA THR A 15 1.42 16.21 -32.36
C THR A 15 2.63 15.30 -32.18
N ASP A 16 3.33 14.98 -33.28
CA ASP A 16 4.54 14.14 -33.20
C ASP A 16 5.67 14.75 -32.37
N ALA A 17 5.61 16.05 -32.08
CA ALA A 17 6.53 16.69 -31.13
C ALA A 17 6.46 16.05 -29.73
N VAL A 18 5.30 15.54 -29.32
CA VAL A 18 5.10 14.89 -28.02
C VAL A 18 5.94 13.62 -27.89
N LEU A 19 6.19 12.89 -28.98
CA LEU A 19 7.03 11.67 -28.97
C LEU A 19 8.49 11.95 -28.57
N ASN A 20 8.95 13.18 -28.78
CA ASN A 20 10.33 13.60 -28.51
C ASN A 20 10.44 14.44 -27.22
N ALA A 21 9.32 14.71 -26.54
CA ALA A 21 9.32 15.45 -25.30
C ALA A 21 9.83 14.57 -24.13
N PRO A 22 10.47 15.17 -23.11
CA PRO A 22 10.74 14.46 -21.86
C PRO A 22 9.44 13.90 -21.27
N ALA A 23 9.53 12.73 -20.65
CA ALA A 23 8.39 12.16 -19.94
C ALA A 23 8.00 13.07 -18.77
N ASN A 24 6.69 13.22 -18.55
CA ASN A 24 6.17 13.77 -17.32
C ASN A 24 5.97 12.62 -16.32
N TYR A 25 6.72 12.62 -15.21
CA TYR A 25 6.55 11.62 -14.15
C TYR A 25 5.67 12.11 -13.00
N GLY A 26 5.16 13.34 -13.06
CA GLY A 26 4.30 13.93 -12.04
C GLY A 26 4.92 13.87 -10.65
N ILE A 27 4.15 13.43 -9.65
CA ILE A 27 4.67 13.29 -8.29
C ILE A 27 5.69 12.17 -8.12
N LEU A 28 5.81 11.23 -9.08
CA LEU A 28 6.68 10.07 -8.95
C LEU A 28 8.17 10.45 -9.03
N GLU A 29 8.50 11.65 -9.53
CA GLU A 29 9.87 12.19 -9.50
C GLU A 29 10.45 12.22 -8.08
N GLN A 30 9.58 12.43 -7.07
CA GLN A 30 10.00 12.46 -5.67
C GLN A 30 10.56 11.11 -5.20
N LEU A 31 10.19 10.00 -5.85
CA LEU A 31 10.65 8.65 -5.50
C LEU A 31 12.06 8.33 -6.04
N PHE A 32 12.57 9.06 -7.04
CA PHE A 32 13.80 8.66 -7.75
C PHE A 32 15.00 8.45 -6.83
N GLY A 33 15.72 7.36 -7.07
CA GLY A 33 16.92 6.97 -6.33
C GLY A 33 16.68 5.78 -5.41
N THR A 34 17.66 5.52 -4.55
CA THR A 34 17.65 4.39 -3.61
C THR A 34 17.32 4.88 -2.21
N TRP A 35 16.48 4.13 -1.51
CA TRP A 35 16.00 4.39 -0.16
C TRP A 35 16.36 3.22 0.73
N VAL A 36 16.89 3.50 1.91
CA VAL A 36 17.36 2.49 2.85
C VAL A 36 16.91 2.80 4.28
N ASN A 37 16.65 1.76 5.08
CA ASN A 37 16.32 1.89 6.51
C ASN A 37 17.48 1.45 7.43
N VAL A 38 18.65 1.20 6.84
CA VAL A 38 19.90 0.97 7.54
C VAL A 38 20.95 1.84 6.87
N ASP A 39 21.51 2.76 7.64
CA ASP A 39 22.70 3.47 7.21
C ASP A 39 23.74 3.44 8.34
N PRO A 40 24.86 2.71 8.15
CA PRO A 40 25.92 2.59 9.15
C PRO A 40 26.65 3.92 9.41
N LYS A 41 26.46 4.96 8.59
CA LYS A 41 27.02 6.31 8.81
C LYS A 41 26.11 7.19 9.66
N THR A 42 24.78 7.03 9.55
CA THR A 42 23.78 7.88 10.22
C THR A 42 23.10 7.20 11.41
N ASN A 43 23.46 5.94 11.71
CA ASN A 43 22.98 5.18 12.87
C ASN A 43 21.45 4.93 12.83
N ILE A 44 20.85 4.86 11.64
CA ILE A 44 19.43 4.55 11.46
C ILE A 44 19.18 3.10 11.88
N ASN A 45 18.31 2.92 12.89
CA ASN A 45 17.94 1.65 13.49
C ASN A 45 16.82 0.99 12.69
N ASN A 46 17.02 -0.20 12.09
CA ASN A 46 15.98 -1.10 11.53
C ASN A 46 14.51 -0.68 11.80
N LEU A 47 13.99 0.26 11.00
CA LEU A 47 12.64 0.81 11.18
C LEU A 47 11.57 -0.01 10.42
N GLY A 48 12.01 -1.05 9.70
CA GLY A 48 11.14 -1.97 8.98
C GLY A 48 10.54 -2.99 9.92
N LEU A 49 9.22 -3.15 9.87
CA LEU A 49 8.48 -4.18 10.58
C LEU A 49 7.50 -4.85 9.64
N HIS A 50 7.48 -6.19 9.63
CA HIS A 50 6.42 -6.93 8.96
C HIS A 50 5.66 -7.82 9.94
N THR A 51 4.36 -7.95 9.71
CA THR A 51 3.50 -8.92 10.40
C THR A 51 2.91 -9.87 9.37
N THR A 52 3.11 -11.16 9.58
CA THR A 52 2.68 -12.22 8.68
C THR A 52 1.90 -13.27 9.47
N CYS A 53 0.84 -13.79 8.85
CA CYS A 53 0.11 -14.92 9.40
C CYS A 53 0.05 -16.05 8.38
N MET A 54 0.35 -17.27 8.84
CA MET A 54 0.43 -18.45 7.98
C MET A 54 -0.31 -19.63 8.62
N PRO A 55 -0.98 -20.49 7.84
CA PRO A 55 -1.49 -21.75 8.36
C PRO A 55 -0.38 -22.53 9.08
N SER A 56 -0.69 -23.08 10.25
CA SER A 56 0.31 -23.86 11.00
C SER A 56 0.59 -25.18 10.28
N PRO A 57 1.83 -25.71 10.33
CA PRO A 57 2.13 -27.03 9.79
C PRO A 57 1.17 -28.10 10.31
N GLY A 58 0.67 -28.95 9.41
CA GLY A 58 -0.28 -30.03 9.74
C GLY A 58 -1.76 -29.63 9.73
N THR A 59 -2.09 -28.35 9.57
CA THR A 59 -3.48 -27.89 9.43
C THR A 59 -4.00 -28.07 8.01
N ASN A 60 -5.31 -28.29 7.87
CA ASN A 60 -5.99 -28.34 6.57
C ASN A 60 -7.48 -28.01 6.72
N THR A 61 -8.07 -27.62 5.59
CA THR A 61 -9.46 -27.16 5.49
C THR A 61 -10.51 -28.27 5.65
N GLU A 62 -10.11 -29.52 5.91
CA GLU A 62 -11.02 -30.68 5.93
C GLU A 62 -11.06 -31.37 7.30
N THR A 63 -9.96 -31.34 8.05
CA THR A 63 -9.80 -32.13 9.28
C THR A 63 -9.24 -31.34 10.46
N ILE A 64 -8.43 -30.30 10.24
CA ILE A 64 -7.82 -29.48 11.31
C ILE A 64 -7.86 -28.00 10.89
N PHE A 65 -8.97 -27.35 11.19
CA PHE A 65 -9.24 -25.94 10.88
C PHE A 65 -8.55 -25.01 11.88
N GLY A 66 -8.38 -23.72 11.54
CA GLY A 66 -8.29 -22.67 12.57
C GLY A 66 -6.94 -22.33 13.18
N ILE A 67 -5.87 -23.11 12.96
CA ILE A 67 -4.60 -22.87 13.66
C ILE A 67 -3.62 -22.15 12.74
N PHE A 68 -3.28 -20.91 13.08
CA PHE A 68 -2.26 -20.17 12.36
C PHE A 68 -1.07 -19.83 13.26
N HIS A 69 0.04 -19.56 12.60
CA HIS A 69 1.26 -19.04 13.16
C HIS A 69 1.37 -17.54 12.82
N PHE A 70 1.70 -16.73 13.82
CA PHE A 70 1.92 -15.30 13.66
C PHE A 70 3.41 -15.00 13.77
N LEU A 71 3.93 -14.27 12.80
CA LEU A 71 5.28 -13.72 12.79
C LEU A 71 5.22 -12.20 12.82
N CYS A 72 6.10 -11.61 13.62
CA CYS A 72 6.31 -10.17 13.67
C CYS A 72 7.82 -9.93 13.78
N GLU A 73 8.46 -9.55 12.68
CA GLU A 73 9.92 -9.45 12.60
C GLU A 73 10.35 -8.08 12.10
N ASN A 74 11.47 -7.60 12.64
CA ASN A 74 12.13 -6.41 12.10
C ASN A 74 12.93 -6.81 10.85
N TYR A 75 12.97 -5.93 9.86
CA TYR A 75 13.70 -6.15 8.63
C TYR A 75 14.48 -4.93 8.17
N VAL A 76 15.47 -5.20 7.32
CA VAL A 76 16.21 -4.19 6.57
C VAL A 76 15.75 -4.20 5.13
N GLU A 77 15.74 -3.04 4.50
CA GLU A 77 15.22 -2.87 3.15
C GLU A 77 16.07 -1.91 2.34
N GLU A 78 16.23 -2.26 1.06
CA GLU A 78 16.64 -1.36 0.00
C GLU A 78 15.50 -1.26 -1.02
N LEU A 79 15.04 -0.04 -1.29
CA LEU A 79 13.98 0.26 -2.24
C LEU A 79 14.49 1.28 -3.25
N THR A 80 14.62 0.88 -4.51
CA THR A 80 15.18 1.70 -5.58
C THR A 80 14.12 2.04 -6.61
N PHE A 81 14.09 3.30 -7.06
CA PHE A 81 13.23 3.79 -8.14
C PHE A 81 14.06 4.40 -9.26
N ALA A 82 13.83 3.96 -10.49
CA ALA A 82 14.54 4.41 -11.68
C ALA A 82 13.57 4.88 -12.78
N PRO A 83 13.74 6.09 -13.34
CA PRO A 83 12.89 6.55 -14.43
C PRO A 83 13.16 5.77 -15.73
N VAL A 84 12.10 5.40 -16.42
CA VAL A 84 12.16 4.93 -17.81
C VAL A 84 12.20 6.15 -18.72
N ALA A 85 13.20 6.24 -19.59
CA ALA A 85 13.38 7.39 -20.47
C ALA A 85 12.27 7.51 -21.52
N GLY A 86 11.71 8.72 -21.67
CA GLY A 86 10.68 9.03 -22.66
C GLY A 86 9.26 8.65 -22.21
N GLY A 87 8.27 9.42 -22.67
CA GLY A 87 6.87 9.15 -22.35
C GLY A 87 6.40 7.88 -23.06
N VAL A 88 5.80 6.95 -22.32
CA VAL A 88 5.33 5.66 -22.88
C VAL A 88 3.92 5.85 -23.44
N ARG A 89 3.78 5.79 -24.76
CA ARG A 89 2.53 6.10 -25.48
C ARG A 89 1.53 4.95 -25.48
N ASN A 90 0.29 5.25 -25.12
CA ASN A 90 -0.90 4.40 -25.31
C ASN A 90 -1.86 5.05 -26.32
N ARG A 91 -2.25 4.31 -27.35
CA ARG A 91 -3.16 4.77 -28.41
C ARG A 91 -4.58 4.30 -28.14
N GLY A 92 -5.51 5.26 -27.98
CA GLY A 92 -6.93 5.03 -27.70
C GLY A 92 -7.87 5.55 -28.78
N GLY A 93 -7.40 5.64 -30.04
CA GLY A 93 -8.16 6.25 -31.13
C GLY A 93 -8.11 7.78 -31.02
N THR A 94 -9.23 8.41 -30.64
CA THR A 94 -9.29 9.86 -30.43
C THR A 94 -8.55 10.33 -29.18
N ASN A 95 -8.12 9.40 -28.33
CA ASN A 95 -7.38 9.68 -27.10
C ASN A 95 -5.96 9.14 -27.21
N GLU A 96 -4.98 9.95 -26.85
CA GLU A 96 -3.59 9.54 -26.68
C GLU A 96 -3.19 9.77 -25.24
N GLN A 97 -2.57 8.77 -24.61
CA GLN A 97 -2.05 8.88 -23.25
C GLN A 97 -0.55 8.66 -23.26
N PHE A 98 0.18 9.45 -22.48
CA PHE A 98 1.61 9.28 -22.29
C PHE A 98 1.90 9.00 -20.82
N ASN A 99 2.50 7.85 -20.55
CA ASN A 99 2.82 7.45 -19.19
C ASN A 99 4.24 7.86 -18.82
N GLY A 100 4.40 8.49 -17.66
CA GLY A 100 5.70 8.58 -16.98
C GLY A 100 5.96 7.28 -16.24
N ALA A 101 6.85 6.44 -16.73
CA ALA A 101 7.13 5.12 -16.15
C ALA A 101 8.36 5.16 -15.22
N VAL A 102 8.22 4.56 -14.04
CA VAL A 102 9.27 4.48 -13.01
C VAL A 102 9.38 3.03 -12.56
N GLU A 103 10.49 2.38 -12.88
CA GLU A 103 10.81 1.04 -12.36
C GLU A 103 11.04 1.11 -10.85
N TYR A 104 10.62 0.10 -10.12
CA TYR A 104 11.05 -0.09 -8.74
C TYR A 104 11.57 -1.50 -8.50
N ARG A 105 12.51 -1.59 -7.55
CA ARG A 105 13.03 -2.82 -7.00
C ARG A 105 13.09 -2.72 -5.49
N GLN A 106 12.50 -3.69 -4.81
CA GLN A 106 12.48 -3.84 -3.36
C GLN A 106 13.27 -5.11 -2.98
N SER A 107 14.16 -4.99 -2.01
CA SER A 107 14.90 -6.11 -1.42
C SER A 107 14.78 -6.04 0.10
N ILE A 108 14.29 -7.10 0.71
CA ILE A 108 14.08 -7.19 2.17
C ILE A 108 14.86 -8.36 2.75
N GLN A 109 15.61 -8.09 3.82
CA GLN A 109 16.35 -9.10 4.57
C GLN A 109 15.97 -9.03 6.05
N ARG A 110 15.97 -10.17 6.74
CA ARG A 110 15.71 -10.22 8.18
C ARG A 110 16.82 -9.51 8.93
N ALA A 111 16.44 -8.64 9.87
CA ALA A 111 17.40 -7.83 10.60
C ALA A 111 18.35 -8.64 11.51
N SER A 112 17.95 -9.84 11.95
CA SER A 112 18.75 -10.62 12.91
C SER A 112 19.90 -11.41 12.28
N ASP A 113 19.76 -11.84 11.03
CA ASP A 113 20.67 -12.80 10.39
C ASP A 113 20.96 -12.51 8.90
N GLY A 114 20.35 -11.49 8.30
CA GLY A 114 20.55 -11.12 6.90
C GLY A 114 19.93 -12.10 5.89
N VAL A 115 19.11 -13.06 6.34
CA VAL A 115 18.42 -13.98 5.42
C VAL A 115 17.40 -13.20 4.60
N GLY A 116 17.43 -13.38 3.28
CA GLY A 116 16.45 -12.79 2.37
C GLY A 116 15.02 -13.23 2.73
N LEU A 117 14.15 -12.25 2.95
CA LEU A 117 12.73 -12.45 3.26
C LEU A 117 11.85 -12.24 2.04
N HIS A 118 12.18 -11.23 1.23
CA HIS A 118 11.34 -10.80 0.13
C HIS A 118 12.15 -10.06 -0.95
N GLU A 119 11.70 -10.17 -2.19
CA GLU A 119 12.16 -9.38 -3.32
C GLU A 119 10.92 -8.99 -4.11
N GLU A 120 10.83 -7.77 -4.63
CA GLU A 120 9.72 -7.37 -5.49
C GLU A 120 10.24 -6.42 -6.58
N VAL A 121 9.71 -6.56 -7.80
CA VAL A 121 10.01 -5.64 -8.90
C VAL A 121 8.74 -5.28 -9.66
N GLY A 122 8.73 -4.09 -10.24
CA GLY A 122 7.63 -3.66 -11.10
C GLY A 122 7.78 -2.22 -11.56
N MET A 123 6.65 -1.57 -11.82
CA MET A 123 6.64 -0.17 -12.28
C MET A 123 5.52 0.63 -11.62
N TYR A 124 5.82 1.89 -11.31
CA TYR A 124 4.84 2.94 -11.13
C TYR A 124 4.65 3.69 -12.45
N LEU A 125 3.40 4.04 -12.76
CA LEU A 125 3.02 4.78 -13.96
C LEU A 125 2.28 6.04 -13.53
N TRP A 126 2.77 7.19 -13.97
CA TRP A 126 2.02 8.44 -14.00
C TRP A 126 1.15 8.45 -15.25
N VAL A 127 -0.19 8.41 -15.09
CA VAL A 127 -1.14 8.16 -16.19
C VAL A 127 -2.02 9.38 -16.53
N ASP A 128 -1.59 10.55 -16.07
CA ASP A 128 -2.39 11.79 -16.10
C ASP A 128 -2.27 12.59 -17.42
N GLN A 129 -1.31 12.26 -18.28
CA GLN A 129 -1.02 13.06 -19.47
C GLN A 129 -1.83 12.56 -20.68
N MET A 130 -2.86 13.33 -21.05
CA MET A 130 -3.80 13.02 -22.14
C MET A 130 -3.74 14.05 -23.29
N TYR A 131 -3.96 13.58 -24.51
CA TYR A 131 -4.09 14.38 -25.73
C TYR A 131 -5.27 13.92 -26.58
N ASN A 132 -5.84 14.84 -27.36
CA ASN A 132 -6.82 14.52 -28.39
C ASN A 132 -6.13 14.27 -29.73
N HIS A 133 -6.48 13.19 -30.42
CA HIS A 133 -5.91 12.84 -31.72
C HIS A 133 -7.01 12.71 -32.78
N ALA A 134 -7.23 13.80 -33.53
CA ALA A 134 -8.20 13.81 -34.61
C ALA A 134 -7.67 13.07 -35.85
N ALA A 135 -8.59 12.48 -36.62
CA ALA A 135 -8.26 11.85 -37.89
C ALA A 135 -7.71 12.89 -38.88
N THR A 136 -6.49 12.68 -39.38
CA THR A 136 -5.88 13.49 -40.44
C THR A 136 -6.21 12.91 -41.81
N GLU A 137 -6.06 13.71 -42.88
CA GLU A 137 -6.17 13.22 -44.26
C GLU A 137 -5.28 12.00 -44.50
N GLN A 138 -4.03 12.07 -44.02
CA GLN A 138 -3.06 10.97 -44.11
C GLN A 138 -3.59 9.70 -43.42
N SER A 139 -4.03 9.80 -42.16
CA SER A 139 -4.53 8.63 -41.42
C SER A 139 -5.77 8.00 -42.08
N VAL A 140 -6.67 8.80 -42.64
CA VAL A 140 -7.87 8.29 -43.32
C VAL A 140 -7.50 7.50 -44.57
N ILE A 141 -6.48 7.95 -45.32
CA ILE A 141 -6.00 7.27 -46.51
C ILE A 141 -5.26 5.97 -46.14
N GLU A 142 -4.36 6.03 -45.16
CA GLU A 142 -3.51 4.90 -44.76
C GLU A 142 -4.31 3.79 -44.08
N ASP A 143 -5.25 4.15 -43.21
CA ASP A 143 -6.03 3.19 -42.41
C ASP A 143 -7.35 2.78 -43.08
N ASN A 144 -7.55 3.14 -44.35
CA ASN A 144 -8.77 2.89 -45.11
C ASN A 144 -10.03 3.38 -44.36
N GLY A 145 -9.92 4.56 -43.75
CA GLY A 145 -10.95 5.12 -42.88
C GLY A 145 -12.20 5.57 -43.62
N TYR A 146 -12.12 5.91 -44.91
CA TYR A 146 -13.28 6.37 -45.70
C TYR A 146 -14.11 5.19 -46.26
N PRO A 147 -15.46 5.24 -46.22
CA PRO A 147 -16.32 6.33 -45.75
C PRO A 147 -16.69 6.29 -44.26
N GLY A 148 -16.05 5.43 -43.45
CA GLY A 148 -16.38 5.25 -42.04
C GLY A 148 -15.96 6.40 -41.11
N ILE A 149 -14.88 7.11 -41.43
CA ILE A 149 -14.26 8.16 -40.63
C ILE A 149 -13.95 9.35 -41.54
N ALA A 150 -14.48 10.53 -41.20
CA ALA A 150 -14.19 11.78 -41.88
C ALA A 150 -12.90 12.40 -41.34
N ILE A 151 -12.21 13.18 -42.18
CA ILE A 151 -11.10 14.04 -41.74
C ILE A 151 -11.60 14.98 -40.64
N GLY A 152 -10.83 15.10 -39.55
CA GLY A 152 -11.17 15.86 -38.35
C GLY A 152 -12.08 15.13 -37.36
N ALA A 153 -12.54 13.91 -37.66
CA ALA A 153 -13.29 13.11 -36.70
C ALA A 153 -12.45 12.87 -35.43
N GLY A 154 -13.10 12.99 -34.26
CA GLY A 154 -12.43 12.89 -32.97
C GLY A 154 -11.95 14.22 -32.36
N ALA A 155 -11.87 15.31 -33.14
CA ALA A 155 -11.38 16.61 -32.66
C ALA A 155 -12.15 17.20 -31.45
N ASN A 156 -13.37 16.74 -31.19
CA ASN A 156 -14.21 17.19 -30.06
C ASN A 156 -14.57 16.07 -29.05
N GLY A 157 -14.01 14.87 -29.18
CA GLY A 157 -14.27 13.74 -28.28
C GLY A 157 -15.02 12.54 -28.92
N PRO A 158 -15.37 11.50 -28.12
CA PRO A 158 -15.33 11.47 -26.65
C PRO A 158 -13.92 11.47 -26.08
N ASN A 159 -13.72 12.26 -25.03
CA ASN A 159 -12.46 12.36 -24.29
C ASN A 159 -12.53 11.43 -23.07
N PHE A 160 -11.62 10.47 -22.99
CA PHE A 160 -11.46 9.59 -21.84
C PHE A 160 -10.79 10.35 -20.70
N VAL A 161 -11.39 10.36 -19.52
CA VAL A 161 -10.78 10.93 -18.30
C VAL A 161 -10.22 9.77 -17.47
N PRO A 162 -8.89 9.70 -17.27
CA PRO A 162 -8.31 8.72 -16.36
C PRO A 162 -8.96 8.85 -14.98
N PRO A 163 -9.51 7.76 -14.41
CA PRO A 163 -10.12 7.80 -13.09
C PRO A 163 -9.08 7.93 -11.97
N TYR A 164 -7.82 7.60 -12.27
CA TYR A 164 -6.70 7.56 -11.33
C TYR A 164 -5.48 8.22 -11.97
N ALA A 165 -4.64 8.86 -11.15
CA ALA A 165 -3.41 9.52 -11.61
C ALA A 165 -2.19 8.58 -11.58
N ILE A 166 -2.24 7.51 -10.77
CA ILE A 166 -1.11 6.60 -10.55
C ILE A 166 -1.57 5.15 -10.69
N ALA A 167 -0.75 4.35 -11.37
CA ALA A 167 -0.83 2.89 -11.35
C ALA A 167 0.49 2.28 -10.86
N ARG A 168 0.43 1.19 -10.11
CA ARG A 168 1.61 0.39 -9.70
C ARG A 168 1.38 -1.05 -10.10
N SER A 169 2.32 -1.62 -10.84
CA SER A 169 2.38 -3.06 -11.11
C SER A 169 3.49 -3.72 -10.30
N GLY A 170 3.34 -4.98 -9.91
CA GLY A 170 4.37 -5.71 -9.15
C GLY A 170 4.34 -7.21 -9.41
N THR A 171 5.51 -7.84 -9.39
CA THR A 171 5.68 -9.30 -9.42
C THR A 171 6.30 -9.78 -8.11
N ILE A 172 5.56 -10.63 -7.40
CA ILE A 172 5.85 -11.04 -6.03
C ILE A 172 6.30 -12.51 -6.03
N PRO A 173 7.47 -12.86 -5.45
CA PRO A 173 8.08 -14.19 -5.50
C PRO A 173 7.27 -15.25 -4.75
N HIS A 174 6.33 -14.84 -3.90
CA HIS A 174 5.36 -15.73 -3.26
C HIS A 174 4.27 -16.25 -4.22
N GLY A 175 4.30 -15.85 -5.50
CA GLY A 175 3.43 -16.39 -6.54
C GLY A 175 2.21 -15.52 -6.84
N SER A 176 2.36 -14.20 -6.76
CA SER A 176 1.30 -13.24 -7.11
C SER A 176 1.85 -12.12 -8.00
N SER A 177 0.97 -11.53 -8.81
CA SER A 177 1.24 -10.28 -9.53
C SER A 177 0.10 -9.31 -9.27
N VAL A 178 0.42 -8.03 -9.12
CA VAL A 178 -0.56 -7.01 -8.68
C VAL A 178 -0.58 -5.83 -9.64
N MET A 179 -1.74 -5.19 -9.72
CA MET A 179 -1.96 -3.90 -10.33
C MET A 179 -2.81 -3.07 -9.36
N LEU A 180 -2.19 -2.08 -8.73
CA LEU A 180 -2.86 -1.11 -7.89
C LEU A 180 -3.05 0.18 -8.67
N THR A 181 -4.13 0.90 -8.41
CA THR A 181 -4.34 2.25 -8.93
C THR A 181 -4.79 3.18 -7.81
N GLY A 182 -4.61 4.48 -8.00
CA GLY A 182 -5.09 5.46 -7.05
C GLY A 182 -4.56 6.87 -7.32
N SER A 183 -4.45 7.65 -6.27
CA SER A 183 -4.28 9.10 -6.32
C SER A 183 -3.32 9.59 -5.23
N PHE A 184 -3.17 10.90 -5.10
CA PHE A 184 -2.25 11.52 -4.17
C PHE A 184 -2.77 12.85 -3.60
N ALA A 185 -2.30 13.21 -2.40
CA ALA A 185 -2.36 14.57 -1.87
C ALA A 185 -0.93 15.11 -1.72
N GLN A 186 -0.63 16.22 -2.38
CA GLN A 186 0.68 16.83 -2.41
C GLN A 186 0.79 17.97 -1.38
N ASP A 187 1.98 18.18 -0.85
CA ASP A 187 2.33 19.32 0.02
C ASP A 187 1.40 19.47 1.23
N VAL A 188 0.94 18.35 1.80
CA VAL A 188 0.16 18.35 3.03
C VAL A 188 1.05 18.87 4.15
N THR A 189 0.62 19.94 4.82
CA THR A 189 1.42 20.64 5.82
C THR A 189 1.57 19.84 7.12
N GLY A 190 2.77 19.82 7.68
CA GLY A 190 3.08 19.15 8.94
C GLY A 190 3.44 17.66 8.78
N LYS A 191 3.26 16.90 9.86
CA LYS A 191 3.53 15.46 9.92
C LYS A 191 2.31 14.65 9.45
N PRO A 192 2.49 13.44 8.90
CA PRO A 192 1.40 12.50 8.74
C PRO A 192 0.64 12.27 10.06
N PRO A 193 -0.69 12.26 10.04
CA PRO A 193 -1.48 12.00 11.23
C PRO A 193 -1.44 10.50 11.54
N PHE A 194 -1.02 10.14 12.75
CA PHE A 194 -1.12 8.79 13.30
C PHE A 194 -1.94 8.80 14.59
N PRO A 195 -2.71 7.74 14.88
CA PRO A 195 -3.56 7.70 16.06
C PRO A 195 -2.77 7.38 17.32
N THR A 196 -3.45 7.62 18.43
CA THR A 196 -2.97 7.38 19.79
C THR A 196 -4.06 6.69 20.59
N GLY A 197 -3.68 6.09 21.71
CA GLY A 197 -4.63 5.61 22.68
C GLY A 197 -5.53 4.51 22.13
N THR A 198 -6.81 4.63 22.47
CA THR A 198 -7.90 3.78 21.96
C THR A 198 -8.32 4.12 20.53
N ASP A 199 -8.03 5.33 20.04
CA ASP A 199 -8.21 5.71 18.63
C ASP A 199 -7.28 4.89 17.72
N SER A 200 -6.25 4.30 18.36
CA SER A 200 -5.59 3.01 18.12
C SER A 200 -6.34 1.98 17.29
N TRP A 201 -7.66 1.94 17.41
CA TRP A 201 -8.47 0.92 16.79
C TRP A 201 -9.35 1.43 15.65
N THR A 202 -9.53 2.75 15.48
CA THR A 202 -10.38 3.41 14.46
C THR A 202 -11.74 2.72 14.25
N ASP A 203 -12.76 3.00 15.09
CA ASP A 203 -14.12 2.41 15.10
C ASP A 203 -14.30 1.10 14.29
N PRO A 204 -13.95 -0.06 14.87
CA PRO A 204 -12.64 -0.68 14.67
C PRO A 204 -12.32 -1.22 13.27
N PHE A 205 -13.27 -1.10 12.34
CA PHE A 205 -13.24 -1.68 11.00
C PHE A 205 -14.19 -0.95 10.04
N THR A 206 -14.47 0.34 10.22
CA THR A 206 -15.46 1.02 9.37
C THR A 206 -15.04 2.34 8.75
N GLN A 207 -13.95 2.96 9.22
CA GLN A 207 -13.49 4.25 8.68
C GLN A 207 -12.28 4.09 7.76
N PRO A 208 -12.20 4.83 6.65
CA PRO A 208 -11.04 4.83 5.78
C PRO A 208 -9.80 5.38 6.50
N TRP A 209 -8.67 4.69 6.31
CA TRP A 209 -7.37 5.04 6.90
C TRP A 209 -6.32 5.23 5.80
N PRO A 210 -5.51 6.31 5.82
CA PRO A 210 -5.57 7.48 6.69
C PRO A 210 -6.78 8.39 6.43
N ALA A 211 -7.16 9.20 7.43
CA ALA A 211 -8.35 10.09 7.38
C ALA A 211 -8.22 11.31 6.44
N ILE A 212 -7.19 11.36 5.60
CA ILE A 212 -6.96 12.47 4.67
C ILE A 212 -7.81 12.22 3.43
N GLN A 213 -8.67 13.20 3.09
CA GLN A 213 -9.42 13.12 1.84
C GLN A 213 -8.49 13.41 0.66
N VAL A 214 -8.32 12.40 -0.18
CA VAL A 214 -7.69 12.53 -1.49
C VAL A 214 -8.80 12.51 -2.55
N ALA A 215 -8.70 13.38 -3.55
CA ALA A 215 -9.66 13.36 -4.66
C ALA A 215 -9.54 12.03 -5.41
N ASN A 216 -10.67 11.34 -5.59
CA ASN A 216 -10.72 9.99 -6.17
C ASN A 216 -9.82 9.00 -5.39
N ALA A 217 -9.67 9.22 -4.07
CA ALA A 217 -8.99 8.26 -3.22
C ALA A 217 -9.71 6.91 -3.30
N PRO A 218 -8.95 5.81 -3.29
CA PRO A 218 -9.57 4.54 -3.00
C PRO A 218 -10.19 4.53 -1.60
N ASN A 219 -11.30 3.84 -1.44
CA ASN A 219 -11.75 3.46 -0.11
C ASN A 219 -10.83 2.34 0.38
N LEU A 220 -9.90 2.71 1.25
CA LEU A 220 -8.97 1.75 1.83
C LEU A 220 -9.71 0.90 2.86
N PRO A 221 -9.36 -0.40 2.96
CA PRO A 221 -9.92 -1.26 3.97
C PRO A 221 -9.68 -0.63 5.33
N SER A 222 -10.71 -0.73 6.12
CA SER A 222 -11.01 0.12 7.25
C SER A 222 -10.15 -0.12 8.50
N SER A 223 -9.04 -0.85 8.38
CA SER A 223 -8.22 -1.22 9.54
C SER A 223 -6.76 -1.56 9.17
N PRO A 224 -5.77 -0.78 9.65
CA PRO A 224 -4.34 -1.11 9.61
C PRO A 224 -3.91 -2.07 10.72
N LEU A 225 -4.85 -2.79 11.33
CA LEU A 225 -4.57 -3.77 12.38
C LEU A 225 -4.02 -5.06 11.77
N ALA A 226 -3.00 -5.66 12.40
CA ALA A 226 -2.48 -7.00 12.05
C ALA A 226 -3.46 -8.14 12.40
N ILE A 227 -4.67 -7.78 12.85
CA ILE A 227 -5.77 -8.64 13.24
C ILE A 227 -7.06 -8.14 12.57
N SER A 228 -7.99 -9.05 12.27
CA SER A 228 -9.23 -8.73 11.57
C SER A 228 -10.47 -9.22 12.31
N PRO A 229 -11.67 -8.69 11.99
CA PRO A 229 -12.92 -9.16 12.59
C PRO A 229 -13.18 -10.63 12.32
N SER A 230 -12.84 -11.08 11.11
CA SER A 230 -13.04 -12.48 10.69
C SER A 230 -12.18 -13.48 11.47
N MET A 231 -11.13 -12.99 12.13
CA MET A 231 -10.30 -13.77 13.06
C MET A 231 -10.86 -13.77 14.49
N GLY A 232 -11.97 -13.08 14.73
CA GLY A 232 -12.54 -12.92 16.06
C GLY A 232 -11.82 -11.87 16.92
N ALA A 233 -11.19 -10.87 16.29
CA ALA A 233 -10.51 -9.76 16.97
C ALA A 233 -11.42 -8.98 17.96
N SER A 234 -12.74 -9.11 17.86
CA SER A 234 -13.68 -8.58 18.86
C SER A 234 -13.41 -9.10 20.28
N ALA A 235 -12.77 -10.26 20.42
CA ALA A 235 -12.33 -10.78 21.72
C ALA A 235 -11.30 -9.86 22.42
N LEU A 236 -10.56 -9.04 21.67
CA LEU A 236 -9.63 -8.06 22.25
C LEU A 236 -10.32 -6.76 22.67
N LEU A 237 -11.59 -6.57 22.30
CA LEU A 237 -12.37 -5.44 22.75
C LEU A 237 -12.96 -5.70 24.14
N THR A 238 -13.12 -6.95 24.57
CA THR A 238 -13.77 -7.26 25.87
C THR A 238 -12.71 -7.72 26.87
N PRO A 239 -12.57 -7.08 28.04
CA PRO A 239 -11.63 -7.55 29.05
C PRO A 239 -12.04 -8.94 29.58
N PRO A 240 -11.08 -9.77 30.03
CA PRO A 240 -11.38 -11.14 30.50
C PRO A 240 -12.31 -11.22 31.71
N ASP A 241 -12.48 -10.11 32.45
CA ASP A 241 -13.34 -10.00 33.63
C ASP A 241 -14.82 -9.72 33.30
N GLY A 242 -15.18 -9.62 32.02
CA GLY A 242 -16.55 -9.37 31.57
C GLY A 242 -16.96 -7.90 31.59
N GLY A 243 -16.00 -6.97 31.68
CA GLY A 243 -16.23 -5.53 31.51
C GLY A 243 -16.79 -5.16 30.12
N PRO A 244 -17.20 -3.89 29.93
CA PRO A 244 -17.71 -3.41 28.64
C PRO A 244 -16.65 -3.55 27.54
N ALA A 245 -17.10 -3.77 26.30
CA ALA A 245 -16.20 -3.84 25.15
C ALA A 245 -15.54 -2.48 24.90
N VAL A 246 -14.28 -2.34 25.30
CA VAL A 246 -13.42 -1.16 25.10
C VAL A 246 -12.12 -1.61 24.45
N PRO A 247 -11.71 -1.01 23.32
CA PRO A 247 -10.43 -1.34 22.69
C PRO A 247 -9.24 -1.12 23.64
N LEU A 248 -8.18 -1.92 23.48
CA LEU A 248 -6.94 -1.71 24.24
C LEU A 248 -6.35 -0.33 23.94
N ASN A 249 -5.94 0.41 24.97
CA ASN A 249 -5.11 1.58 24.75
C ASN A 249 -3.74 1.11 24.25
N LEU A 250 -3.41 1.38 22.98
CA LEU A 250 -2.15 0.92 22.37
C LEU A 250 -0.93 1.81 22.69
N ASP A 251 -1.09 2.85 23.52
CA ASP A 251 0.01 3.61 24.10
C ASP A 251 0.42 3.09 25.49
N GLU A 252 -0.38 2.21 26.09
CA GLU A 252 -0.10 1.59 27.39
C GLU A 252 0.62 0.24 27.22
N PRO A 253 1.33 -0.27 28.24
CA PRO A 253 1.91 -1.61 28.20
C PRO A 253 0.86 -2.70 27.92
N PRO A 254 1.27 -3.85 27.35
CA PRO A 254 0.34 -4.95 27.14
C PRO A 254 -0.33 -5.37 28.46
N PRO A 255 -1.65 -5.64 28.44
CA PRO A 255 -2.39 -6.00 29.65
C PRO A 255 -1.88 -7.33 30.24
N ALA A 256 -1.97 -7.48 31.57
CA ALA A 256 -1.42 -8.64 32.28
C ALA A 256 -1.93 -10.00 31.77
N TRP A 257 -3.18 -10.07 31.31
CA TRP A 257 -3.75 -11.29 30.75
C TRP A 257 -2.99 -11.80 29.53
N ALA A 258 -2.31 -10.93 28.77
CA ALA A 258 -1.53 -11.34 27.60
C ALA A 258 -0.39 -12.29 27.98
N PHE A 259 0.05 -12.26 29.25
CA PHE A 259 1.13 -13.08 29.79
C PHE A 259 0.65 -14.24 30.68
N ASP A 260 -0.66 -14.42 30.84
CA ASP A 260 -1.22 -15.50 31.65
C ASP A 260 -1.03 -16.87 30.97
N LYS A 261 -0.08 -17.65 31.47
CA LYS A 261 0.23 -18.99 30.94
C LYS A 261 -0.85 -20.04 31.22
N SER A 262 -1.85 -19.73 32.04
CA SER A 262 -2.98 -20.63 32.29
C SER A 262 -4.06 -20.54 31.20
N LEU A 263 -4.16 -19.42 30.48
CA LEU A 263 -5.18 -19.22 29.43
C LEU A 263 -5.20 -20.31 28.35
N PRO A 264 -4.07 -20.79 27.82
CA PRO A 264 -4.07 -21.92 26.88
C PRO A 264 -4.65 -23.22 27.43
N VAL A 265 -4.66 -23.40 28.76
CA VAL A 265 -5.23 -24.59 29.41
C VAL A 265 -6.70 -24.35 29.79
N THR A 266 -7.02 -23.17 30.30
CA THR A 266 -8.38 -22.85 30.78
C THR A 266 -9.33 -22.47 29.65
N GLN A 267 -8.81 -21.94 28.55
CA GLN A 267 -9.56 -21.46 27.39
C GLN A 267 -8.82 -21.78 26.07
N PRO A 268 -8.50 -23.07 25.79
CA PRO A 268 -7.65 -23.48 24.68
C PRO A 268 -8.14 -23.01 23.31
N ASP A 269 -9.46 -22.92 23.13
CA ASP A 269 -10.10 -22.58 21.85
C ASP A 269 -10.59 -21.12 21.80
N SER A 270 -10.18 -20.26 22.74
CA SER A 270 -10.60 -18.86 22.73
C SER A 270 -9.73 -18.01 21.80
N ASN A 271 -10.38 -17.06 21.11
CA ASN A 271 -9.67 -16.02 20.36
C ASN A 271 -8.74 -15.21 21.26
N LEU A 272 -9.07 -15.04 22.54
CA LEU A 272 -8.22 -14.36 23.51
C LEU A 272 -6.88 -15.09 23.72
N THR A 273 -6.92 -16.42 23.95
CA THR A 273 -5.74 -17.28 24.01
C THR A 273 -4.92 -17.19 22.74
N TYR A 274 -5.59 -17.17 21.59
CA TYR A 274 -4.93 -17.07 20.30
C TYR A 274 -4.20 -15.73 20.11
N PHE A 275 -4.83 -14.62 20.53
CA PHE A 275 -4.25 -13.27 20.42
C PHE A 275 -3.22 -12.94 21.51
N GLN A 276 -3.11 -13.73 22.59
CA GLN A 276 -2.09 -13.52 23.63
C GLN A 276 -0.70 -13.30 23.02
N ARG A 277 -0.28 -14.15 22.08
CA ARG A 277 1.06 -14.05 21.47
C ARG A 277 1.29 -12.78 20.66
N ILE A 278 0.22 -12.19 20.10
CA ILE A 278 0.28 -10.95 19.32
C ILE A 278 0.39 -9.77 20.29
N VAL A 279 -0.41 -9.78 21.36
CA VAL A 279 -0.43 -8.72 22.38
C VAL A 279 0.81 -8.77 23.29
N ALA A 280 1.29 -9.96 23.65
CA ALA A 280 2.50 -10.17 24.45
C ALA A 280 3.79 -10.12 23.62
N HIS A 281 3.72 -9.83 22.32
CA HIS A 281 4.89 -9.83 21.45
C HIS A 281 5.88 -8.72 21.87
N PRO A 282 7.21 -8.94 21.79
CA PRO A 282 8.20 -7.90 22.11
C PRO A 282 8.10 -6.60 21.30
N ASN A 283 7.52 -6.67 20.08
CA ASN A 283 7.26 -5.51 19.24
C ASN A 283 5.90 -4.83 19.52
N TYR A 284 5.17 -5.21 20.57
CA TYR A 284 3.95 -4.50 20.97
C TYR A 284 4.25 -3.01 21.21
N PRO A 285 3.39 -2.06 20.77
CA PRO A 285 2.07 -2.26 20.16
C PRO A 285 2.08 -2.53 18.65
N ALA A 286 3.23 -2.39 17.99
CA ALA A 286 3.36 -2.55 16.54
C ALA A 286 3.09 -3.99 16.03
N SER A 287 3.11 -5.00 16.91
CA SER A 287 2.61 -6.34 16.59
C SER A 287 1.08 -6.40 16.38
N VAL A 288 0.32 -5.49 17.00
CA VAL A 288 -1.13 -5.37 16.83
C VAL A 288 -1.44 -4.37 15.73
N ARG A 289 -0.72 -3.25 15.68
CA ARG A 289 -0.96 -2.14 14.78
C ARG A 289 0.37 -1.59 14.21
N PRO A 290 0.87 -2.17 13.10
CA PRO A 290 2.22 -1.90 12.60
C PRO A 290 2.53 -0.44 12.27
N ASP A 291 1.56 0.33 11.75
CA ASP A 291 1.72 1.76 11.43
C ASP A 291 2.07 2.64 12.65
N LEU A 292 1.87 2.17 13.89
CA LEU A 292 2.40 2.87 15.07
C LEU A 292 3.94 2.91 15.10
N ARG A 293 4.62 2.00 14.40
CA ARG A 293 6.07 2.09 14.19
C ARG A 293 6.44 3.35 13.38
N LEU A 294 5.62 3.71 12.40
CA LEU A 294 5.82 4.90 11.58
C LEU A 294 5.63 6.17 12.42
N ARG A 295 4.56 6.21 13.22
CA ARG A 295 4.32 7.27 14.21
C ARG A 295 5.53 7.49 15.12
N ASP A 296 6.02 6.41 15.72
CA ASP A 296 7.10 6.48 16.70
C ASP A 296 8.42 6.95 16.05
N ALA A 297 8.65 6.61 14.78
CA ALA A 297 9.83 7.05 14.03
C ALA A 297 9.85 8.58 13.79
N ILE A 298 8.69 9.22 13.66
CA ILE A 298 8.58 10.66 13.36
C ILE A 298 8.25 11.54 14.55
N LYS A 299 8.02 10.95 15.74
CA LYS A 299 7.52 11.68 16.92
C LYS A 299 8.35 12.93 17.26
N ASP A 300 9.68 12.81 17.17
CA ASP A 300 10.64 13.87 17.52
C ASP A 300 11.23 14.61 16.30
N GLN A 301 10.85 14.23 15.08
CA GLN A 301 11.35 14.87 13.86
C GLN A 301 10.65 16.21 13.61
N ASN A 302 11.28 17.16 12.90
CA ASN A 302 10.60 18.34 12.38
C ASN A 302 10.23 18.11 10.92
N ILE A 303 8.96 17.80 10.63
CA ILE A 303 8.48 17.56 9.26
C ILE A 303 7.67 18.77 8.84
N SER A 304 8.13 19.46 7.80
CA SER A 304 7.46 20.66 7.29
C SER A 304 6.23 20.31 6.46
N LYS A 305 6.31 19.25 5.66
CA LYS A 305 5.24 18.78 4.78
C LYS A 305 5.48 17.35 4.30
N TYR A 306 4.45 16.74 3.71
CA TYR A 306 4.55 15.47 2.99
C TYR A 306 3.65 15.39 1.75
N THR A 307 4.01 14.49 0.83
CA THR A 307 3.11 13.99 -0.23
C THR A 307 2.62 12.61 0.19
N LEU A 308 1.29 12.40 0.18
CA LEU A 308 0.66 11.10 0.40
C LEU A 308 0.25 10.48 -0.94
N ILE A 309 0.72 9.27 -1.24
CA ILE A 309 0.27 8.45 -2.35
C ILE A 309 -0.56 7.30 -1.80
N GLN A 310 -1.77 7.09 -2.32
CA GLN A 310 -2.68 6.02 -1.90
C GLN A 310 -3.08 5.17 -3.09
N LEU A 311 -2.74 3.88 -3.04
CA LEU A 311 -3.03 2.92 -4.09
C LEU A 311 -3.77 1.71 -3.51
N THR A 312 -4.62 1.10 -4.34
CA THR A 312 -5.33 -0.14 -3.99
C THR A 312 -5.62 -0.96 -5.22
N THR A 313 -5.92 -2.23 -5.01
CA THR A 313 -6.55 -3.10 -6.01
C THR A 313 -8.08 -2.99 -6.07
N LYS A 314 -8.73 -2.40 -5.05
CA LYS A 314 -10.20 -2.35 -4.88
C LYS A 314 -10.72 -0.93 -4.69
N HIS A 315 -11.63 -0.49 -5.55
CA HIS A 315 -12.21 0.87 -5.52
C HIS A 315 -13.73 0.84 -5.38
N ASP A 316 -14.29 1.86 -4.72
CA ASP A 316 -15.74 2.09 -4.60
C ASP A 316 -16.30 2.61 -5.93
N GLY A 317 -16.45 1.71 -6.89
CA GLY A 317 -16.80 2.03 -8.27
C GLY A 317 -15.59 2.25 -9.17
N GLY A 318 -15.83 2.56 -10.45
CA GLY A 318 -14.77 2.73 -11.45
C GLY A 318 -14.00 1.45 -11.80
N PRO A 319 -12.99 1.56 -12.69
CA PRO A 319 -12.11 0.44 -13.03
C PRO A 319 -11.36 -0.07 -11.80
N GLN A 320 -11.27 -1.39 -11.67
CA GLN A 320 -10.58 -2.02 -10.56
C GLN A 320 -9.11 -2.27 -10.90
N GLY A 321 -8.26 -2.35 -9.88
CA GLY A 321 -6.97 -2.99 -10.01
C GLY A 321 -7.12 -4.51 -10.17
N GLY A 322 -6.02 -5.25 -10.04
CA GLY A 322 -6.04 -6.69 -10.23
C GLY A 322 -4.96 -7.41 -9.46
N ILE A 323 -5.25 -8.67 -9.11
CA ILE A 323 -4.30 -9.61 -8.52
C ILE A 323 -4.42 -10.90 -9.30
N LEU A 324 -3.29 -11.44 -9.75
CA LEU A 324 -3.19 -12.75 -10.35
C LEU A 324 -2.37 -13.64 -9.44
N ASN A 325 -2.97 -14.74 -8.98
CA ASN A 325 -2.35 -15.70 -8.08
C ASN A 325 -1.98 -16.97 -8.83
N THR A 326 -0.85 -17.58 -8.47
CA THR A 326 -0.55 -18.97 -8.88
C THR A 326 -1.63 -19.92 -8.35
N PRO A 327 -1.83 -21.11 -8.97
CA PRO A 327 -2.86 -22.05 -8.53
C PRO A 327 -2.78 -22.43 -7.05
N PHE A 328 -1.57 -22.52 -6.48
CA PHE A 328 -1.39 -22.82 -5.06
C PHE A 328 -1.89 -21.67 -4.17
N VAL A 329 -1.42 -20.45 -4.44
CA VAL A 329 -1.84 -19.24 -3.69
C VAL A 329 -3.35 -19.05 -3.81
N GLN A 330 -3.90 -19.15 -5.02
CA GLN A 330 -5.33 -19.03 -5.28
C GLN A 330 -6.18 -20.02 -4.46
N ARG A 331 -5.66 -21.22 -4.21
CA ARG A 331 -6.37 -22.29 -3.49
C ARG A 331 -6.26 -22.18 -1.98
N PHE A 332 -5.07 -21.87 -1.45
CA PHE A 332 -4.77 -22.05 -0.02
C PHE A 332 -4.50 -20.76 0.75
N ALA A 333 -4.12 -19.69 0.06
CA ALA A 333 -3.73 -18.42 0.66
C ALA A 333 -4.07 -17.29 -0.34
N ASN A 334 -5.35 -17.18 -0.69
CA ASN A 334 -5.77 -16.35 -1.82
C ASN A 334 -5.54 -14.88 -1.50
N VAL A 335 -4.68 -14.19 -2.25
CA VAL A 335 -4.50 -12.74 -2.10
C VAL A 335 -5.66 -12.05 -2.80
N THR A 336 -6.48 -11.32 -2.05
CA THR A 336 -7.73 -10.73 -2.58
C THR A 336 -7.69 -9.22 -2.71
N GLU A 337 -6.77 -8.58 -1.98
CA GLU A 337 -6.65 -7.13 -1.99
C GLU A 337 -5.25 -6.71 -1.54
N VAL A 338 -4.71 -5.70 -2.19
CA VAL A 338 -3.50 -5.00 -1.75
C VAL A 338 -3.79 -3.52 -1.66
N THR A 339 -3.34 -2.90 -0.58
CA THR A 339 -3.34 -1.45 -0.39
C THR A 339 -1.95 -0.96 -0.05
N LEU A 340 -1.68 0.29 -0.45
CA LEU A 340 -0.43 0.97 -0.21
C LEU A 340 -0.69 2.42 0.14
N ASN A 341 -0.19 2.85 1.28
CA ASN A 341 0.01 4.25 1.62
C ASN A 341 1.51 4.55 1.61
N MET A 342 1.92 5.64 0.95
CA MET A 342 3.29 6.15 1.01
C MET A 342 3.27 7.64 1.39
N TRP A 343 4.09 8.01 2.36
CA TRP A 343 4.32 9.39 2.79
C TRP A 343 5.75 9.78 2.42
N LEU A 344 5.87 10.68 1.45
CA LEU A 344 7.14 11.32 1.06
C LEU A 344 7.28 12.62 1.85
N GLU A 345 8.14 12.61 2.85
CA GLU A 345 8.24 13.63 3.87
C GLU A 345 9.46 14.53 3.65
N THR A 346 9.28 15.84 3.86
CA THR A 346 10.38 16.80 3.96
C THR A 346 10.72 17.00 5.44
N VAL A 347 11.83 16.41 5.87
CA VAL A 347 12.34 16.54 7.24
C VAL A 347 13.34 17.69 7.29
N VAL A 348 13.17 18.59 8.26
CA VAL A 348 14.08 19.70 8.53
C VAL A 348 14.99 19.30 9.68
N GLU A 349 16.28 19.11 9.40
CA GLU A 349 17.28 18.73 10.39
C GLU A 349 17.67 19.92 11.29
N ALA A 350 18.40 19.65 12.37
CA ALA A 350 18.75 20.66 13.37
C ALA A 350 19.59 21.82 12.83
N ASP A 351 20.34 21.61 11.75
CA ASP A 351 21.13 22.62 11.05
C ASP A 351 20.32 23.41 9.99
N GLY A 352 19.03 23.12 9.85
CA GLY A 352 18.12 23.73 8.89
C GLY A 352 18.15 23.10 7.50
N THR A 353 18.93 22.03 7.29
CA THR A 353 18.91 21.30 6.02
C THR A 353 17.63 20.50 5.84
N GLU A 354 17.12 20.47 4.61
CA GLU A 354 15.98 19.63 4.24
C GLU A 354 16.46 18.31 3.66
N VAL A 355 15.89 17.22 4.17
CA VAL A 355 16.17 15.86 3.70
C VAL A 355 14.87 15.11 3.46
N LEU A 356 14.90 14.19 2.49
CA LEU A 356 13.74 13.39 2.15
C LEU A 356 13.71 12.10 2.98
N GLN A 357 12.53 11.81 3.53
CA GLN A 357 12.18 10.55 4.17
C GLN A 357 10.98 9.93 3.45
N LEU A 358 10.95 8.61 3.36
CA LEU A 358 9.85 7.84 2.81
C LEU A 358 9.32 6.91 3.89
N GLN A 359 8.08 7.11 4.33
CA GLN A 359 7.34 6.10 5.09
C GLN A 359 6.36 5.38 4.16
N TYR A 360 6.16 4.09 4.38
CA TYR A 360 5.07 3.38 3.71
C TYR A 360 4.40 2.35 4.62
N GLU A 361 3.16 2.05 4.28
CA GLU A 361 2.38 0.93 4.79
C GLU A 361 1.79 0.18 3.59
N GLN A 362 2.17 -1.09 3.45
CA GLN A 362 1.57 -2.02 2.50
C GLN A 362 0.77 -3.06 3.27
N ILE A 363 -0.51 -3.20 2.93
CA ILE A 363 -1.39 -4.22 3.50
C ILE A 363 -1.82 -5.16 2.39
N ILE A 364 -1.55 -6.45 2.57
CA ILE A 364 -1.93 -7.52 1.66
C ILE A 364 -2.96 -8.40 2.39
N PHE A 365 -4.18 -8.46 1.88
CA PHE A 365 -5.23 -9.29 2.46
C PHE A 365 -5.20 -10.68 1.85
N PHE A 366 -4.91 -11.65 2.72
CA PHE A 366 -4.99 -13.07 2.41
C PHE A 366 -6.32 -13.64 2.90
N GLU A 367 -6.90 -14.50 2.09
CA GLU A 367 -8.03 -15.33 2.46
C GLU A 367 -7.57 -16.77 2.67
N PHE A 368 -7.82 -17.25 3.87
CA PHE A 368 -7.53 -18.59 4.31
C PHE A 368 -8.83 -19.35 4.53
N MET A 369 -8.96 -20.54 3.94
CA MET A 369 -10.11 -21.45 4.12
C MET A 369 -10.05 -22.19 5.47
N PHE A 370 -9.72 -21.48 6.55
CA PHE A 370 -9.36 -22.07 7.86
C PHE A 370 -10.03 -21.35 9.03
N GLY A 371 -11.19 -20.71 8.88
CA GLY A 371 -11.89 -20.13 10.02
C GLY A 371 -12.26 -21.17 11.07
N SER A 372 -12.34 -20.77 12.35
CA SER A 372 -12.73 -21.63 13.48
C SER A 372 -14.14 -22.22 13.34
N ASN A 373 -14.95 -21.69 12.42
CA ASN A 373 -16.29 -22.14 12.04
C ASN A 373 -16.37 -22.67 10.59
N GLY A 374 -15.21 -22.94 9.95
CA GLY A 374 -15.11 -23.39 8.56
C GLY A 374 -15.31 -22.28 7.51
N GLN A 375 -15.48 -21.02 7.92
CA GLN A 375 -15.59 -19.88 7.00
C GLN A 375 -14.22 -19.35 6.55
N THR A 376 -14.20 -18.50 5.53
CA THR A 376 -12.99 -17.80 5.10
C THR A 376 -12.54 -16.80 6.15
N THR A 377 -11.27 -16.89 6.57
CA THR A 377 -10.62 -15.88 7.41
C THR A 377 -9.85 -14.94 6.50
N ARG A 378 -10.18 -13.65 6.53
CA ARG A 378 -9.46 -12.58 5.81
C ARG A 378 -8.43 -11.97 6.76
N TRP A 379 -7.16 -12.06 6.44
CA TRP A 379 -6.06 -11.64 7.31
C TRP A 379 -5.12 -10.66 6.59
N PRO A 380 -4.79 -9.51 7.19
CA PRO A 380 -3.80 -8.58 6.66
C PRO A 380 -2.35 -9.01 6.98
N HIS A 381 -1.54 -9.23 5.95
CA HIS A 381 -0.09 -9.14 6.07
C HIS A 381 0.29 -7.69 5.88
N ILE A 382 1.05 -7.13 6.82
CA ILE A 382 1.35 -5.70 6.85
C ILE A 382 2.85 -5.53 6.87
N GLN A 383 3.34 -4.68 5.96
CA GLN A 383 4.72 -4.24 5.91
C GLN A 383 4.73 -2.73 6.09
N VAL A 384 5.50 -2.26 7.07
CA VAL A 384 5.74 -0.84 7.27
C VAL A 384 7.23 -0.56 7.31
N ASN A 385 7.64 0.59 6.80
CA ASN A 385 9.01 1.05 6.94
C ASN A 385 9.14 2.56 6.93
N THR A 386 10.24 3.04 7.51
CA THR A 386 10.72 4.41 7.39
C THR A 386 12.12 4.36 6.77
N LEU A 387 12.26 4.93 5.58
CA LEU A 387 13.46 4.90 4.76
C LEU A 387 14.01 6.33 4.58
N ARG A 388 15.32 6.47 4.49
CA ARG A 388 15.96 7.72 4.05
C ARG A 388 16.56 7.52 2.66
N LYS A 389 16.57 8.59 1.88
CA LYS A 389 17.21 8.58 0.57
C LYS A 389 18.72 8.40 0.75
N GLN A 390 19.28 7.41 0.08
CA GLN A 390 20.72 7.14 0.09
C GLN A 390 21.43 8.29 -0.64
N THR A 391 22.36 8.97 0.05
CA THR A 391 23.14 10.11 -0.45
C THR A 391 24.42 9.68 -1.14
#